data_AF-A0A2V1C4K2-F1
#
_entry.id   AF-A0A2V1C4K2-F1
#
_cell.length_a   1.000
_cell.length_b   1.000
_cell.length_c   1.000
_cell.angle_alpha   90.00
_cell.angle_beta   90.00
_cell.angle_gamma   90.00
#
_symmetry.space_group_name_H-M   'P 1'
#
loop_
_entity.id
_entity.type
_entity.pdbx_description
1 polymer ?
#
loop_
_entity_poly.entity_id
_entity_poly.type
_entity_poly.pdbx_seq_one_letter_code
_entity_poly.pdbx_strand_id
1 'polypeptide(L)'
;MLQIIHTEHDAPRTLLSESPFTASSHSGDGKKHLLLAASGSVATIKIPSIAQSLSHHPSLSILIILTKSASNFLSGQSPEQPHYSSLLQIPNVEGVFLDEEEWVHPWKRGNSILHIELRRWADILVVAPLSANTLAKVTGGFSDNLL
;
A
#
# COMPACT_ATOMS: atom_id res chain seq x y z
N MET A 1 47.72 0.07 -2.54
CA MET A 1 47.25 0.36 -1.16
C MET A 1 46.81 1.82 -1.18
N LEU A 2 45.53 2.19 -1.19
CA LEU A 2 44.36 1.63 -0.50
C LEU A 2 43.17 1.42 -1.45
N GLN A 3 42.42 0.35 -1.19
CA GLN A 3 41.13 0.06 -1.80
C GLN A 3 40.07 1.07 -1.34
N ILE A 4 39.23 1.47 -2.30
CA ILE A 4 38.00 2.21 -2.10
C ILE A 4 37.02 1.27 -1.40
N ILE A 5 36.68 1.57 -0.15
CA ILE A 5 35.62 0.86 0.57
C ILE A 5 34.30 1.50 0.13
N HIS A 6 33.68 0.96 -0.92
CA HIS A 6 32.26 1.16 -1.14
C HIS A 6 31.51 0.41 -0.05
N THR A 7 30.96 1.15 0.91
CA THR A 7 29.98 0.60 1.84
C THR A 7 28.67 0.49 1.08
N GLU A 8 28.42 -0.68 0.50
CA GLU A 8 27.06 -1.10 0.15
C GLU A 8 26.28 -1.23 1.48
N HIS A 9 25.60 -0.16 1.86
CA HIS A 9 24.46 -0.28 2.76
C HIS A 9 23.34 -0.89 1.92
N ASP A 10 23.09 -2.18 2.13
CA ASP A 10 21.85 -2.86 1.79
C ASP A 10 20.68 -2.09 2.42
N ALA A 11 20.14 -1.14 1.68
CA ALA A 11 18.79 -0.65 1.92
C ALA A 11 17.83 -1.76 1.47
N PRO A 12 16.80 -2.11 2.26
CA PRO A 12 15.81 -3.10 1.82
C PRO A 12 15.22 -2.63 0.50
N ARG A 13 15.33 -3.47 -0.54
CA ARG A 13 14.71 -3.27 -1.85
C ARG A 13 13.25 -2.88 -1.64
N THR A 14 12.93 -1.60 -1.83
CA THR A 14 11.57 -1.18 -2.14
C THR A 14 11.22 -1.91 -3.43
N LEU A 15 10.34 -2.91 -3.37
CA LEU A 15 9.89 -3.66 -4.55
C LEU A 15 8.99 -2.77 -5.40
N LEU A 16 9.55 -1.71 -5.97
CA LEU A 16 8.99 -1.07 -7.14
C LEU A 16 9.23 -2.05 -8.29
N SER A 17 8.21 -2.83 -8.62
CA SER A 17 8.15 -3.56 -9.88
C SER A 17 8.56 -2.62 -11.02
N GLU A 18 9.51 -3.03 -11.87
CA GLU A 18 9.91 -2.25 -13.06
C GLU A 18 8.71 -1.98 -13.98
N SER A 19 7.69 -2.84 -13.93
CA SER A 19 6.44 -2.66 -14.64
C SER A 19 5.36 -2.02 -13.74
N PRO A 20 4.59 -1.05 -14.26
CA PRO A 20 3.44 -0.50 -13.55
C PRO A 20 2.43 -1.57 -13.17
N PHE A 21 1.82 -1.43 -11.97
CA PHE A 21 0.71 -2.26 -11.56
C PHE A 21 -0.43 -2.17 -12.59
N THR A 22 -0.99 -3.34 -12.96
CA THR A 22 -2.02 -3.44 -14.00
C THR A 22 -3.10 -4.40 -13.54
N ALA A 23 -4.34 -3.93 -13.42
CA ALA A 23 -5.46 -4.70 -12.88
C ALA A 23 -5.79 -5.93 -13.72
N SER A 24 -5.64 -5.83 -15.05
CA SER A 24 -5.97 -6.93 -15.97
C SER A 24 -5.14 -8.19 -15.75
N SER A 25 -3.95 -8.07 -15.16
CA SER A 25 -3.08 -9.22 -14.83
C SER A 25 -3.67 -10.12 -13.73
N HIS A 26 -4.68 -9.63 -13.00
CA HIS A 26 -5.37 -10.36 -11.93
C HIS A 26 -6.79 -10.77 -12.32
N SER A 27 -7.19 -10.52 -13.58
CA SER A 27 -8.54 -10.86 -14.04
C SER A 27 -8.72 -12.38 -14.12
N GLY A 28 -9.72 -12.90 -13.41
CA GLY A 28 -10.06 -14.33 -13.45
C GLY A 28 -9.12 -15.24 -12.66
N ASP A 29 -8.35 -14.71 -11.72
CA ASP A 29 -7.45 -15.49 -10.85
C ASP A 29 -8.17 -16.31 -9.77
N GLY A 30 -9.50 -16.18 -9.67
CA GLY A 30 -10.34 -16.88 -8.71
C GLY A 30 -10.31 -16.28 -7.30
N LYS A 31 -9.68 -15.12 -7.10
CA LYS A 31 -9.62 -14.43 -5.81
C LYS A 31 -10.67 -13.33 -5.69
N LYS A 32 -10.87 -12.88 -4.46
CA LYS A 32 -11.51 -11.62 -4.11
C LYS A 32 -10.43 -10.59 -3.80
N HIS A 33 -10.59 -9.40 -4.36
CA HIS A 33 -9.59 -8.34 -4.28
C HIS A 33 -10.01 -7.28 -3.25
N LEU A 34 -9.35 -7.30 -2.09
CA LEU A 34 -9.54 -6.30 -1.04
C LEU A 34 -8.46 -5.22 -1.14
N LEU A 35 -8.92 -3.98 -1.32
CA LEU A 35 -8.09 -2.80 -1.14
C LEU A 35 -8.29 -2.29 0.29
N LEU A 36 -7.30 -2.51 1.16
CA LEU A 36 -7.31 -2.08 2.56
C LEU A 36 -6.54 -0.77 2.70
N ALA A 37 -7.22 0.32 3.00
CA ALA A 37 -6.62 1.63 3.14
C ALA A 37 -6.58 2.10 4.59
N ALA A 38 -5.51 2.80 4.95
CA ALA A 38 -5.33 3.42 6.26
C ALA A 38 -5.05 4.92 6.14
N SER A 39 -5.71 5.71 6.99
CA SER A 39 -5.48 7.15 7.09
C SER A 39 -4.89 7.58 8.44
N GLY A 40 -4.57 8.87 8.61
CA GLY A 40 -3.85 9.40 9.76
C GLY A 40 -4.59 9.31 11.10
N SER A 41 -4.54 8.15 11.76
CA SER A 41 -5.05 7.91 13.11
C SER A 41 -4.13 6.90 13.82
N VAL A 42 -4.02 6.99 15.16
CA VAL A 42 -3.25 6.03 15.97
C VAL A 42 -3.73 4.59 15.74
N ALA A 43 -5.01 4.40 15.38
CA ALA A 43 -5.54 3.08 15.08
C ALA A 43 -4.86 2.37 13.89
N THR A 44 -4.07 3.08 13.07
CA THR A 44 -3.28 2.49 11.96
C THR A 44 -2.33 1.40 12.44
N ILE A 45 -1.88 1.44 13.70
CA ILE A 45 -1.08 0.36 14.31
C ILE A 45 -1.79 -1.01 14.30
N LYS A 46 -3.09 -1.05 14.02
CA LYS A 46 -3.89 -2.28 13.91
C LYS A 46 -3.98 -2.85 12.49
N ILE A 47 -3.46 -2.16 11.47
CA ILE A 47 -3.39 -2.69 10.10
C ILE A 47 -2.71 -4.07 10.02
N PRO A 48 -1.55 -4.32 10.66
CA PRO A 48 -0.96 -5.66 10.68
C PRO A 48 -1.92 -6.71 11.23
N SER A 49 -2.65 -6.40 12.29
CA SER A 49 -3.63 -7.32 12.90
C SER A 49 -4.83 -7.58 11.99
N ILE A 50 -5.32 -6.57 11.27
CA ILE A 50 -6.42 -6.71 10.31
C ILE A 50 -5.97 -7.61 9.15
N ALA A 51 -4.80 -7.32 8.55
CA ALA A 51 -4.26 -8.10 7.47
C ALA A 51 -4.01 -9.57 7.87
N GLN A 52 -3.41 -9.80 9.04
CA GLN A 52 -3.17 -11.14 9.58
C GLN A 52 -4.47 -11.91 9.88
N SER A 53 -5.53 -11.22 10.32
CA SER A 53 -6.81 -11.88 10.53
C SER A 53 -7.44 -12.32 9.21
N LEU A 54 -7.34 -11.47 8.18
CA LEU A 54 -7.92 -11.72 6.86
C LEU A 54 -7.11 -12.69 6.01
N SER A 55 -5.81 -12.86 6.32
CA SER A 55 -4.92 -13.77 5.59
C SER A 55 -5.32 -15.25 5.67
N HIS A 56 -6.26 -15.61 6.56
CA HIS A 56 -6.80 -16.97 6.67
C HIS A 56 -7.80 -17.32 5.56
N HIS A 57 -8.24 -16.35 4.75
CA HIS A 57 -9.16 -16.61 3.63
C HIS A 57 -8.36 -17.01 2.37
N PRO A 58 -8.48 -18.26 1.87
CA PRO A 58 -7.57 -18.77 0.84
C PRO A 58 -7.74 -18.11 -0.54
N SER A 59 -8.89 -17.52 -0.81
CA SER A 59 -9.22 -16.83 -2.06
C SER A 59 -9.32 -15.32 -1.88
N LEU A 60 -8.53 -14.75 -0.96
CA LEU A 60 -8.46 -13.30 -0.74
C LEU A 60 -7.08 -12.80 -1.15
N SER A 61 -7.05 -11.71 -1.92
CA SER A 61 -5.85 -10.92 -2.18
C SER A 61 -6.02 -9.54 -1.54
N ILE A 62 -4.96 -9.04 -0.93
CA ILE A 62 -4.96 -7.77 -0.19
C ILE A 62 -3.90 -6.85 -0.77
N LEU A 63 -4.33 -5.68 -1.25
CA LEU A 63 -3.45 -4.55 -1.48
C LEU A 63 -3.71 -3.50 -0.41
N ILE A 64 -2.64 -2.89 0.10
CA ILE A 64 -2.73 -1.91 1.18
C ILE A 64 -2.38 -0.52 0.66
N ILE A 65 -3.17 0.50 1.00
CA ILE A 65 -2.81 1.91 0.78
C ILE A 65 -2.59 2.58 2.13
N LEU A 66 -1.48 3.30 2.30
CA LEU A 66 -1.25 4.14 3.47
C LEU A 66 -1.11 5.59 3.03
N THR A 67 -1.95 6.48 3.57
CA THR A 67 -1.69 7.93 3.44
C THR A 67 -0.37 8.29 4.10
N LYS A 68 0.24 9.42 3.70
CA LYS A 68 1.45 9.94 4.35
C LYS A 68 1.35 10.05 5.88
N SER A 69 0.19 10.44 6.40
CA SER A 69 -0.02 10.52 7.85
C SER A 69 -0.13 9.14 8.50
N ALA A 70 -0.68 8.14 7.81
CA ALA A 70 -0.81 6.78 8.31
C ALA A 70 0.55 6.08 8.42
N SER A 71 1.44 6.26 7.43
CA SER A 71 2.75 5.60 7.42
C SER A 71 3.65 5.98 8.61
N ASN A 72 3.46 7.16 9.20
CA ASN A 72 4.15 7.57 10.43
C ASN A 72 3.86 6.64 11.63
N PHE A 73 2.69 5.97 11.65
CA PHE A 73 2.34 5.02 12.71
C PHE A 73 2.91 3.61 12.47
N LEU A 74 3.54 3.38 11.32
CA LEU A 74 4.14 2.11 10.91
C LEU A 74 5.57 2.35 10.38
N SER A 75 6.39 3.03 11.18
CA SER A 75 7.78 3.41 10.83
C SER A 75 8.84 2.61 11.59
N GLY A 76 8.47 1.53 12.28
CA GLY A 76 9.40 0.65 12.99
C GLY A 76 9.81 1.14 14.38
N GLN A 77 9.01 2.02 15.00
CA GLN A 77 9.32 2.62 16.30
C GLN A 77 9.08 1.71 17.51
N SER A 78 8.27 0.65 17.39
CA SER A 78 8.08 -0.36 18.45
C SER A 78 7.57 -1.69 17.88
N PRO A 79 7.55 -2.79 18.66
CA PRO A 79 6.95 -4.06 18.21
C PRO A 79 5.49 -3.92 17.75
N GLU A 80 4.71 -3.04 18.38
CA GLU A 80 3.33 -2.75 18.02
C GLU A 80 3.19 -1.78 16.83
N GLN A 81 4.31 -1.18 16.40
CA GLN A 81 4.40 -0.19 15.32
C GLN A 81 5.51 -0.60 14.35
N PRO A 82 5.40 -1.79 13.73
CA PRO A 82 6.42 -2.28 12.81
C PRO A 82 6.52 -1.37 11.59
N HIS A 83 7.63 -1.44 10.87
CA HIS A 83 7.76 -0.72 9.60
C HIS A 83 6.75 -1.28 8.59
N TYR A 84 6.06 -0.45 7.81
CA TYR A 84 5.00 -0.88 6.89
C TYR A 84 5.46 -1.90 5.84
N SER A 85 6.75 -1.94 5.50
CA SER A 85 7.30 -2.96 4.60
C SER A 85 7.17 -4.39 5.16
N SER A 86 7.07 -4.56 6.48
CA SER A 86 6.83 -5.87 7.11
C SER A 86 5.46 -6.45 6.78
N LEU A 87 4.49 -5.61 6.36
CA LEU A 87 3.16 -6.07 5.97
C LEU A 87 3.22 -7.03 4.77
N LEU A 88 4.23 -6.91 3.91
CA LEU A 88 4.46 -7.81 2.77
C LEU A 88 4.81 -9.25 3.20
N GLN A 89 5.15 -9.47 4.47
CA GLN A 89 5.41 -10.80 5.01
C GLN A 89 4.11 -11.51 5.46
N ILE A 90 2.99 -10.78 5.52
CA ILE A 90 1.69 -11.33 5.90
C ILE A 90 1.10 -12.07 4.70
N PRO A 91 0.63 -13.32 4.85
CA PRO A 91 0.01 -14.05 3.73
C PRO A 91 -1.14 -13.25 3.12
N ASN A 92 -1.33 -13.41 1.81
CA ASN A 92 -2.32 -12.68 1.00
C ASN A 92 -2.09 -11.17 0.81
N VAL A 93 -1.13 -10.55 1.48
CA VAL A 93 -0.74 -9.16 1.19
C VAL A 93 0.18 -9.15 -0.02
N GLU A 94 -0.31 -8.65 -1.15
CA GLU A 94 0.42 -8.64 -2.43
C GLU A 94 1.14 -7.31 -2.69
N GLY A 95 0.80 -6.25 -1.95
CA GLY A 95 1.43 -4.94 -2.12
C GLY A 95 1.02 -3.92 -1.06
N VAL A 96 1.90 -2.94 -0.84
CA VAL A 96 1.68 -1.75 -0.02
C VAL A 96 2.04 -0.53 -0.85
N PHE A 97 1.10 0.40 -0.99
CA PHE A 97 1.24 1.61 -1.80
C PHE A 97 1.11 2.87 -0.93
N LEU A 98 1.95 3.85 -1.23
CA LEU A 98 1.96 5.22 -0.74
C LEU A 98 1.71 6.17 -1.92
N ASP A 99 1.64 7.46 -1.63
CA ASP A 99 1.42 8.50 -2.64
C ASP A 99 2.56 8.55 -3.67
N GLU A 100 3.78 8.22 -3.24
CA GLU A 100 4.97 8.21 -4.08
C GLU A 100 4.91 7.16 -5.21
N GLU A 101 4.21 6.04 -5.00
CA GLU A 101 4.06 4.97 -6.01
C GLU A 101 3.25 5.41 -7.24
N GLU A 102 2.40 6.43 -7.14
CA GLU A 102 1.60 6.91 -8.26
C GLU A 102 2.45 7.57 -9.35
N TRP A 103 3.58 8.17 -8.96
CA TRP A 103 4.37 9.05 -9.82
C TRP A 103 5.79 8.55 -10.09
N VAL A 104 6.10 7.28 -9.77
CA VAL A 104 7.41 6.65 -10.04
C VAL A 104 7.83 6.84 -11.50
N HIS A 105 6.87 6.74 -12.41
CA HIS A 105 7.08 6.99 -13.83
C HIS A 105 6.27 8.21 -14.26
N PRO A 106 6.88 9.25 -14.86
CA PRO A 106 6.15 10.38 -15.41
C PRO A 106 5.07 9.89 -16.39
N TRP A 107 3.83 10.27 -16.12
CA TRP A 107 2.72 9.77 -16.92
C TRP A 107 2.81 10.28 -18.37
N LYS A 108 2.55 9.37 -19.31
CA LYS A 108 2.37 9.65 -20.72
C LYS A 108 1.02 9.10 -21.16
N ARG A 109 0.38 9.76 -22.13
CA ARG A 109 -0.89 9.29 -22.70
C ARG A 109 -0.78 7.84 -23.14
N GLY A 110 -1.69 6.99 -22.66
CA GLY A 110 -1.72 5.56 -22.93
C GLY A 110 -1.14 4.70 -21.81
N ASN A 111 -0.36 5.28 -20.89
CA ASN A 111 0.11 4.57 -19.71
C ASN A 111 -1.01 4.44 -18.68
N SER A 112 -0.95 3.38 -17.88
CA SER A 112 -1.80 3.21 -16.71
C SER A 112 -1.53 4.30 -15.66
N ILE A 113 -2.54 4.57 -14.84
CA ILE A 113 -2.46 5.46 -13.68
C ILE A 113 -2.83 4.63 -12.46
N LEU A 114 -2.01 4.66 -11.42
CA LEU A 114 -2.11 3.72 -10.30
C LEU A 114 -3.48 3.74 -9.64
N HIS A 115 -4.02 4.90 -9.27
CA HIS A 115 -5.36 4.97 -8.62
C HIS A 115 -6.47 4.39 -9.52
N ILE A 116 -6.36 4.53 -10.86
CA ILE A 116 -7.32 3.96 -11.80
C ILE A 116 -7.21 2.43 -11.82
N GLU A 117 -5.99 1.90 -11.81
CA GLU A 117 -5.75 0.46 -11.80
C GLU A 117 -6.17 -0.18 -10.48
N LEU A 118 -5.88 0.44 -9.33
CA LEU A 118 -6.34 -0.03 -8.02
C LEU A 118 -7.88 -0.05 -7.95
N ARG A 119 -8.54 0.99 -8.48
CA ARG A 119 -10.01 1.07 -8.58
C ARG A 119 -10.62 0.05 -9.55
N ARG A 120 -9.86 -0.44 -10.54
CA ARG A 120 -10.29 -1.53 -11.44
C ARG A 120 -10.06 -2.90 -10.83
N TRP A 121 -8.99 -3.03 -10.05
CA TRP A 121 -8.58 -4.28 -9.42
C TRP A 121 -9.48 -4.65 -8.23
N ALA A 122 -9.84 -3.67 -7.40
CA ALA A 122 -10.55 -3.92 -6.15
C ALA A 122 -12.01 -4.34 -6.37
N ASP A 123 -12.40 -5.46 -5.76
CA ASP A 123 -13.82 -5.82 -5.55
C ASP A 123 -14.42 -5.01 -4.39
N ILE A 124 -13.61 -4.75 -3.36
CA ILE A 124 -14.01 -4.07 -2.13
C ILE A 124 -12.89 -3.11 -1.70
N LEU A 125 -13.26 -1.89 -1.33
CA LEU A 125 -12.41 -0.93 -0.62
C LEU A 125 -12.85 -0.86 0.85
N VAL A 126 -11.91 -1.02 1.77
CA VAL A 126 -12.10 -0.79 3.21
C VAL A 126 -11.14 0.29 3.67
N VAL A 127 -11.64 1.38 4.26
CA VAL A 127 -10.82 2.42 4.89
C VAL A 127 -10.88 2.25 6.41
N ALA A 128 -9.82 1.70 7.01
CA ALA A 128 -9.78 1.39 8.43
C ALA A 128 -8.35 1.55 9.00
N PRO A 129 -8.05 2.65 9.71
CA PRO A 129 -8.96 3.70 10.14
C PRO A 129 -9.27 4.76 9.07
N LEU A 130 -10.46 5.34 9.16
CA LEU A 130 -10.85 6.58 8.49
C LEU A 130 -10.73 7.76 9.49
N SER A 131 -9.72 8.59 9.31
CA SER A 131 -9.47 9.81 10.08
C SER A 131 -10.50 10.87 9.73
N ALA A 132 -10.74 11.82 10.65
CA ALA A 132 -11.62 12.96 10.38
C ALA A 132 -11.17 13.77 9.15
N ASN A 133 -9.86 13.90 8.92
CA ASN A 133 -9.30 14.60 7.78
C ASN A 133 -9.64 13.89 6.45
N THR A 134 -9.40 12.58 6.36
CA THR A 134 -9.76 11.81 5.15
C THR A 134 -11.28 11.76 4.97
N LEU A 135 -12.07 11.65 6.03
CA LEU A 135 -13.53 11.73 5.93
C LEU A 135 -13.96 13.09 5.34
N ALA A 136 -13.42 14.19 5.84
CA ALA A 136 -13.71 15.53 5.30
C ALA A 136 -13.34 15.62 3.81
N LYS A 137 -12.17 15.10 3.42
CA LYS A 137 -11.75 15.03 2.01
C LYS A 137 -12.73 14.26 1.13
N VAL A 138 -13.13 13.07 1.56
CA VAL A 138 -14.13 12.23 0.86
C VAL A 138 -15.45 12.98 0.72
N THR A 139 -15.96 13.56 1.81
CA THR A 139 -17.24 14.31 1.77
C THR A 139 -17.17 15.58 0.91
N GLY A 140 -15.99 16.19 0.80
CA GLY A 140 -15.75 17.38 -0.02
C GLY A 140 -15.35 17.07 -1.47
N GLY A 141 -15.17 15.79 -1.83
CA GLY A 141 -14.73 15.39 -3.17
C GLY A 141 -13.27 15.75 -3.49
N PHE A 142 -12.40 15.84 -2.47
CA PHE A 142 -10.97 16.05 -2.66
C PHE A 142 -10.26 14.74 -3.01
N SER A 143 -9.34 14.80 -3.97
CA SER A 143 -8.53 13.66 -4.45
C SER A 143 -7.08 14.12 -4.66
N ASP A 144 -6.44 14.54 -3.57
CA ASP A 144 -5.10 15.17 -3.55
C ASP A 144 -3.97 14.22 -3.14
N ASN A 145 -4.27 12.93 -2.96
CA ASN A 145 -3.33 11.86 -2.66
C ASN A 145 -3.86 10.52 -3.24
N LEU A 146 -3.16 9.40 -3.02
CA LEU A 146 -3.53 8.12 -3.65
C LEU A 146 -4.85 7.52 -3.14
N LEU A 147 -5.24 7.82 -1.89
CA LEU A 147 -6.46 7.30 -1.24
C LEU A 147 -7.66 8.23 -1.36
#